data_AF-A0A1H7HDL1-F1
#
_entry.id   AF-A0A1H7HDL1-F1
#
_cell.length_a   1.000
_cell.length_b   1.000
_cell.length_c   1.000
_cell.angle_alpha   90.00
_cell.angle_beta   90.00
_cell.angle_gamma   90.00
#
_symmetry.space_group_name_H-M   'P 1'
#
loop_
_entity.id
_entity.type
_entity.pdbx_description
1 polymer ?
#
loop_
_entity_poly.entity_id
_entity_poly.type
_entity_poly.pdbx_seq_one_letter_code
_entity_poly.pdbx_strand_id
1 'polypeptide(L)'
;MPLPFPRAWMSVRRLTTLLLPVGALALSCGDEGPSAPPPGEAQDRVTGQRSITRRLEGGDARARDTTGVIDSLSVLVPTGDTFETRPVVSTGEGTFRFDHVPPEAPYYLKRGSATYVVTVHRQLDLDEYILGREGVVTVTAGLPVTLSVDGLTPLEAQTVFELVAPNAGAAGRIFLETEPAPGSTQLTGLAGLYRSSFGRQEVLDETRGDRLYLLQSQPSTAGELNYRSITRALSLAQTTFQTSGPATPLAGTFQPVARKAATVDWRRASFEAHRAAVHPLAVPLDTSSVRHTLILAPAPGGVAQGVVGYAGELLSGSILAASQDVTATVEYGDPYPATWGVVANVVHRYQLPLRLRGTTGTVGASLVDQAELQAFTSRPVEARLSPPTRLQVEGRNAQQEQDLPSRTPLLTWEAPTVGTADVYDVRVFRLYKTPDEPAFTRTETVATLLTAQRQVRIPPGVLQPGEAYAVRIGAMRTPGVDLTRSPFRLNSLVDYAVAEALTSVLHAP
;
A
#
# COMPACT_ATOMS: atom_id res chain seq x y z
N MET A 1 9.91 7.07 -2.45
CA MET A 1 9.79 5.89 -1.56
C MET A 1 8.31 5.62 -1.51
N PRO A 2 7.80 4.56 -2.18
CA PRO A 2 6.37 4.35 -2.29
C PRO A 2 5.79 4.21 -0.88
N LEU A 3 4.56 4.67 -0.67
CA LEU A 3 3.78 4.33 0.53
C LEU A 3 3.91 2.83 0.80
N PRO A 4 3.93 2.39 2.06
CA PRO A 4 4.01 0.96 2.35
C PRO A 4 2.71 0.30 1.89
N PHE A 5 2.67 -0.10 0.62
CA PHE A 5 1.88 -1.26 0.22
C PHE A 5 2.25 -2.38 1.19
N PRO A 6 1.28 -3.07 1.81
CA PRO A 6 1.56 -4.07 2.81
C PRO A 6 2.48 -5.14 2.20
N ARG A 7 3.74 -5.17 2.66
CA ARG A 7 4.81 -6.11 2.25
C ARG A 7 4.66 -7.53 2.80
N ALA A 8 3.64 -7.79 3.62
CA ALA A 8 3.19 -9.16 3.82
C ALA A 8 2.63 -9.68 2.48
N TRP A 9 2.29 -10.95 2.31
CA TRP A 9 1.59 -11.45 1.10
C TRP A 9 2.45 -11.79 -0.12
N MET A 10 3.63 -12.40 0.06
CA MET A 10 4.21 -13.27 -0.98
C MET A 10 4.93 -14.47 -0.36
N SER A 11 4.23 -15.59 -0.17
CA SER A 11 4.79 -16.96 -0.02
C SER A 11 3.61 -17.92 -0.07
N VAL A 12 3.41 -18.73 -1.12
CA VAL A 12 3.75 -20.16 -1.26
C VAL A 12 2.85 -20.60 -2.46
N ARG A 13 3.25 -21.27 -3.55
CA ARG A 13 3.66 -22.69 -3.67
C ARG A 13 3.99 -23.06 -5.12
N ARG A 14 4.71 -24.19 -5.26
CA ARG A 14 4.98 -24.96 -6.48
C ARG A 14 3.88 -26.00 -6.76
N LEU A 15 3.74 -26.32 -8.06
CA LEU A 15 3.65 -27.64 -8.71
C LEU A 15 2.34 -28.07 -9.43
N THR A 16 2.60 -28.45 -10.70
CA THR A 16 2.01 -29.51 -11.55
C THR A 16 0.78 -29.25 -12.40
N THR A 17 1.09 -29.14 -13.70
CA THR A 17 0.25 -29.12 -14.89
C THR A 17 -0.51 -30.43 -15.08
N LEU A 18 -1.81 -30.34 -15.36
CA LEU A 18 -2.53 -31.35 -16.14
C LEU A 18 -3.38 -30.63 -17.20
N LEU A 19 -3.05 -30.88 -18.45
CA LEU A 19 -3.81 -30.46 -19.64
C LEU A 19 -4.91 -31.49 -19.92
N LEU A 20 -6.11 -31.04 -20.29
CA LEU A 20 -6.99 -31.64 -21.31
C LEU A 20 -8.12 -30.62 -21.66
N PRO A 21 -8.77 -30.72 -22.85
CA PRO A 21 -9.37 -29.58 -23.54
C PRO A 21 -10.90 -29.64 -23.71
N VAL A 22 -11.43 -28.55 -24.30
CA VAL A 22 -12.71 -28.37 -25.03
C VAL A 22 -13.94 -27.96 -24.22
N GLY A 23 -14.62 -26.91 -24.72
CA GLY A 23 -16.05 -26.73 -24.54
C GLY A 23 -16.52 -25.27 -24.52
N ALA A 24 -16.63 -24.64 -25.69
CA ALA A 24 -17.29 -23.34 -25.81
C ALA A 24 -18.80 -23.49 -25.59
N LEU A 25 -19.35 -22.82 -24.58
CA LEU A 25 -20.78 -22.53 -24.45
C LEU A 25 -20.96 -21.11 -23.91
N ALA A 26 -21.62 -20.28 -24.72
CA ALA A 26 -22.08 -18.96 -24.33
C ALA A 26 -23.32 -19.07 -23.44
N LEU A 27 -23.28 -18.50 -22.24
CA LEU A 27 -24.46 -18.24 -21.43
C LEU A 27 -24.37 -16.84 -20.80
N SER A 28 -25.25 -15.97 -21.32
CA SER A 28 -25.95 -14.85 -20.68
C SER A 28 -25.61 -14.60 -19.19
N CYS A 29 -24.94 -13.48 -18.91
CA CYS A 29 -24.82 -12.92 -17.55
C CYS A 29 -26.15 -12.28 -17.13
N GLY A 30 -26.88 -12.95 -16.25
CA GLY A 30 -27.86 -12.31 -15.38
C GLY A 30 -27.15 -11.91 -14.08
N ASP A 31 -27.12 -10.61 -13.79
CA ASP A 31 -26.58 -10.03 -12.57
C ASP A 31 -27.56 -10.31 -11.41
N GLU A 32 -27.61 -11.56 -10.93
CA GLU A 32 -28.29 -11.88 -9.67
C GLU A 32 -27.35 -11.55 -8.51
N GLY A 33 -27.55 -10.36 -7.93
CA GLY A 33 -27.02 -10.08 -6.60
C GLY A 33 -27.48 -11.16 -5.60
N PRO A 34 -26.72 -11.42 -4.52
CA PRO A 34 -27.07 -12.46 -3.56
C PRO A 34 -28.48 -12.21 -3.02
N SER A 35 -29.37 -13.20 -3.19
CA SER A 35 -30.72 -13.17 -2.64
C SER A 35 -30.66 -12.99 -1.13
N ALA A 36 -31.58 -12.21 -0.58
CA ALA A 36 -31.69 -12.04 0.86
C ALA A 36 -31.89 -13.41 1.51
N PRO A 37 -31.14 -13.75 2.58
CA PRO A 37 -31.31 -15.03 3.24
C PRO A 37 -32.73 -15.15 3.80
N PRO A 38 -33.31 -16.37 3.81
CA PRO A 38 -34.64 -16.60 4.32
C PRO A 38 -34.75 -16.14 5.79
N PRO A 39 -35.92 -15.64 6.23
CA PRO A 39 -36.12 -15.22 7.62
C PRO A 39 -35.90 -16.41 8.55
N GLY A 40 -34.84 -16.37 9.35
CA GLY A 40 -34.45 -17.44 10.27
C GLY A 40 -32.99 -17.92 10.17
N GLU A 41 -32.15 -17.31 9.33
CA GLU A 41 -30.70 -17.58 9.35
C GLU A 41 -30.12 -17.29 10.74
N ALA A 42 -29.40 -18.30 11.27
CA ALA A 42 -28.91 -18.33 12.63
C ALA A 42 -27.98 -17.12 12.89
N GLN A 43 -28.41 -16.22 13.78
CA GLN A 43 -27.73 -14.97 14.11
C GLN A 43 -26.32 -15.16 14.72
N ASP A 44 -25.97 -16.41 15.03
CA ASP A 44 -24.68 -16.84 15.55
C ASP A 44 -23.69 -17.30 14.46
N ARG A 45 -24.04 -17.14 13.17
CA ARG A 45 -23.19 -17.48 12.03
C ARG A 45 -22.58 -16.24 11.39
N VAL A 46 -21.31 -16.35 11.01
CA VAL A 46 -20.63 -15.42 10.11
C VAL A 46 -20.39 -16.13 8.78
N THR A 47 -20.73 -15.50 7.67
CA THR A 47 -20.46 -15.98 6.32
C THR A 47 -19.65 -14.96 5.53
N GLY A 48 -19.04 -15.40 4.44
CA GLY A 48 -18.42 -14.48 3.51
C GLY A 48 -17.90 -15.15 2.26
N GLN A 49 -17.35 -14.31 1.39
CA GLN A 49 -16.78 -14.72 0.12
C GLN A 49 -15.39 -14.14 -0.08
N ARG A 50 -14.63 -14.74 -0.99
CA ARG A 50 -13.36 -14.24 -1.50
C ARG A 50 -13.20 -14.62 -2.97
N SER A 51 -12.93 -13.62 -3.78
CA SER A 51 -12.46 -13.72 -5.16
C SER A 51 -11.23 -12.83 -5.37
N ILE A 52 -10.52 -13.05 -6.47
CA ILE A 52 -9.38 -12.24 -6.86
C ILE A 52 -9.72 -11.57 -8.19
N THR A 53 -9.85 -10.25 -8.15
CA THR A 53 -9.95 -9.41 -9.34
C THR A 53 -8.57 -8.92 -9.74
N ARG A 54 -8.16 -9.28 -10.95
CA ARG A 54 -6.89 -8.87 -11.54
C ARG A 54 -7.11 -7.73 -12.53
N ARG A 55 -6.53 -6.58 -12.22
CA ARG A 55 -6.54 -5.40 -13.07
C ARG A 55 -5.51 -5.55 -14.18
N LEU A 56 -5.98 -5.55 -15.43
CA LEU A 56 -5.16 -5.55 -16.63
C LEU A 56 -5.40 -4.27 -17.42
N GLU A 57 -4.52 -3.97 -18.37
CA GLU A 57 -4.70 -2.83 -19.28
C GLU A 57 -5.98 -2.97 -20.13
N GLY A 58 -6.33 -4.21 -20.50
CA GLY A 58 -7.50 -4.53 -21.31
C GLY A 58 -8.81 -4.71 -20.52
N GLY A 59 -8.78 -4.53 -19.20
CA GLY A 59 -9.94 -4.73 -18.32
C GLY A 59 -9.68 -5.71 -17.18
N ASP A 60 -10.68 -5.86 -16.30
CA ASP A 60 -10.59 -6.75 -15.15
C ASP A 60 -10.82 -8.21 -15.53
N ALA A 61 -9.95 -9.09 -15.02
CA ALA A 61 -10.14 -10.53 -15.03
C ALA A 61 -10.43 -10.99 -13.60
N ARG A 62 -11.64 -11.51 -13.36
CA ARG A 62 -12.03 -12.02 -12.04
C ARG A 62 -11.89 -13.55 -12.03
N ALA A 63 -11.17 -14.04 -11.04
CA ALA A 63 -11.04 -15.47 -10.78
C ALA A 63 -11.50 -15.78 -9.35
N ARG A 64 -11.97 -17.01 -9.17
CA ARG A 64 -12.25 -17.53 -7.83
C ARG A 64 -10.94 -17.76 -7.08
N ASP A 65 -11.02 -17.68 -5.76
CA ASP A 65 -9.86 -17.96 -4.93
C ASP A 65 -9.52 -19.44 -4.90
N THR A 66 -8.35 -19.80 -5.44
CA THR A 66 -7.74 -21.14 -5.34
C THR A 66 -6.45 -21.13 -4.50
N THR A 67 -6.15 -20.02 -3.81
CA THR A 67 -4.88 -19.80 -3.09
C THR A 67 -4.80 -20.48 -1.73
N GLY A 68 -5.91 -21.04 -1.22
CA GLY A 68 -5.99 -21.63 0.12
C GLY A 68 -6.03 -20.60 1.26
N VAL A 69 -6.21 -19.32 0.95
CA VAL A 69 -6.32 -18.26 1.97
C VAL A 69 -7.51 -18.50 2.89
N ILE A 70 -8.64 -18.97 2.36
CA ILE A 70 -9.82 -19.30 3.16
C ILE A 70 -9.48 -20.26 4.29
N ASP A 71 -8.67 -21.28 4.02
CA ASP A 71 -8.27 -22.29 5.01
C ASP A 71 -7.36 -21.73 6.13
N SER A 72 -6.79 -20.54 5.94
CA SER A 72 -6.01 -19.83 6.95
C SER A 72 -6.86 -18.94 7.87
N LEU A 73 -8.16 -18.80 7.59
CA LEU A 73 -9.02 -17.92 8.35
C LEU A 73 -9.43 -18.55 9.69
N SER A 74 -9.56 -17.70 10.70
CA SER A 74 -10.14 -18.05 11.99
C SER A 74 -10.84 -16.84 12.59
N VAL A 75 -11.79 -17.07 13.47
CA VAL A 75 -12.42 -16.02 14.27
C VAL A 75 -11.96 -16.15 15.72
N LEU A 76 -11.54 -15.04 16.33
CA LEU A 76 -11.29 -14.98 17.75
C LEU A 76 -12.43 -14.18 18.41
N VAL A 77 -13.12 -14.81 19.35
CA VAL A 77 -14.21 -14.22 20.13
C VAL A 77 -13.66 -13.81 21.49
N PRO A 78 -13.68 -12.53 21.87
CA PRO A 78 -13.27 -12.10 23.19
C PRO A 78 -14.16 -12.70 24.29
N THR A 79 -13.54 -13.25 25.33
CA THR A 79 -14.20 -13.79 26.54
C THR A 79 -13.55 -13.18 27.79
N GLY A 80 -13.94 -11.96 28.14
CA GLY A 80 -13.24 -11.18 29.16
C GLY A 80 -11.85 -10.76 28.67
N ASP A 81 -10.81 -11.22 29.36
CA ASP A 81 -9.41 -10.94 29.01
C ASP A 81 -8.76 -12.02 28.12
N THR A 82 -9.51 -13.07 27.78
CA THR A 82 -9.07 -14.18 26.91
C THR A 82 -9.82 -14.19 25.58
N PHE A 83 -9.46 -15.12 24.71
CA PHE A 83 -10.09 -15.30 23.40
C PHE A 83 -10.39 -16.78 23.16
N GLU A 84 -11.57 -17.04 22.63
CA GLU A 84 -11.94 -18.34 22.11
C GLU A 84 -11.80 -18.36 20.59
N THR A 85 -11.17 -19.39 20.02
CA THR A 85 -10.95 -19.48 18.57
C THR A 85 -12.01 -20.37 17.92
N ARG A 86 -12.60 -19.87 16.82
CA ARG A 86 -13.50 -20.60 15.94
C ARG A 86 -12.80 -20.87 14.60
N PRO A 87 -12.65 -22.13 14.18
CA PRO A 87 -12.07 -22.44 12.88
C PRO A 87 -13.05 -22.10 11.75
N VAL A 88 -12.50 -21.82 10.57
CA VAL A 88 -13.27 -21.64 9.34
C VAL A 88 -13.87 -22.97 8.87
N VAL A 89 -15.07 -22.91 8.32
CA VAL A 89 -15.67 -23.98 7.52
C VAL A 89 -15.77 -23.48 6.09
N SER A 90 -14.99 -24.07 5.20
CA SER A 90 -15.11 -23.82 3.75
C SER A 90 -16.43 -24.41 3.24
N THR A 91 -17.24 -23.61 2.56
CA THR A 91 -18.58 -24.00 2.09
C THR A 91 -18.66 -24.24 0.59
N GLY A 92 -17.53 -24.10 -0.12
CA GLY A 92 -17.45 -24.22 -1.56
C GLY A 92 -16.40 -23.27 -2.14
N GLU A 93 -16.41 -23.15 -3.46
CA GLU A 93 -15.42 -22.38 -4.23
C GLU A 93 -15.46 -20.88 -3.91
N GLY A 94 -14.63 -20.44 -2.97
CA GLY A 94 -14.48 -19.03 -2.60
C GLY A 94 -15.43 -18.55 -1.50
N THR A 95 -16.17 -19.45 -0.82
CA THR A 95 -17.08 -19.08 0.27
C THR A 95 -16.71 -19.76 1.57
N PHE A 96 -17.01 -19.09 2.68
CA PHE A 96 -16.70 -19.58 4.02
C PHE A 96 -17.78 -19.25 5.04
N ARG A 97 -17.78 -20.00 6.15
CA ARG A 97 -18.56 -19.68 7.34
C ARG A 97 -17.82 -19.96 8.64
N PHE A 98 -18.25 -19.31 9.70
CA PHE A 98 -17.91 -19.59 11.10
C PHE A 98 -19.20 -19.78 11.89
N ASP A 99 -19.23 -20.79 12.76
CA ASP A 99 -20.36 -21.08 13.64
C ASP A 99 -20.09 -20.62 15.07
N HIS A 100 -21.18 -20.44 15.84
CA HIS A 100 -21.13 -20.11 17.26
C HIS A 100 -20.32 -18.84 17.55
N VAL A 101 -20.48 -17.82 16.69
CA VAL A 101 -19.98 -16.46 16.91
C VAL A 101 -21.13 -15.67 17.54
N PRO A 102 -20.99 -15.18 18.79
CA PRO A 102 -22.11 -14.56 19.49
C PRO A 102 -22.76 -13.42 18.67
N PRO A 103 -24.09 -13.36 18.58
CA PRO A 103 -24.79 -12.31 17.83
C PRO A 103 -24.42 -10.94 18.39
N GLU A 104 -24.32 -9.95 17.51
CA GLU A 104 -24.04 -8.53 17.84
C GLU A 104 -22.70 -8.22 18.56
N ALA A 105 -21.99 -9.22 19.08
CA ALA A 105 -20.69 -9.05 19.70
C ALA A 105 -19.59 -8.89 18.64
N PRO A 106 -18.62 -7.97 18.84
CA PRO A 106 -17.47 -7.88 17.97
C PRO A 106 -16.56 -9.10 18.11
N TYR A 107 -15.95 -9.47 16.99
CA TYR A 107 -15.01 -10.58 16.91
C TYR A 107 -13.83 -10.18 16.02
N TYR A 108 -12.76 -10.95 16.08
CA TYR A 108 -11.54 -10.72 15.32
C TYR A 108 -11.46 -11.77 14.23
N LEU A 109 -11.75 -11.39 12.98
CA LEU A 109 -11.39 -12.22 11.84
C LEU A 109 -9.87 -12.17 11.68
N LYS A 110 -9.20 -13.28 11.94
CA LYS A 110 -7.77 -13.45 11.72
C LYS A 110 -7.51 -14.09 10.38
N ARG A 111 -6.59 -13.50 9.62
CA ARG A 111 -6.06 -14.02 8.36
C ARG A 111 -4.54 -14.18 8.48
N GLY A 112 -4.04 -15.39 8.22
CA GLY A 112 -2.62 -15.71 8.42
C GLY A 112 -2.20 -15.55 9.89
N SER A 113 -0.96 -15.10 10.13
CA SER A 113 -0.40 -15.02 11.49
C SER A 113 -0.71 -13.71 12.23
N ALA A 114 -0.88 -12.59 11.51
CA ALA A 114 -0.74 -11.24 12.08
C ALA A 114 -1.76 -10.21 11.58
N THR A 115 -2.71 -10.57 10.71
CA THR A 115 -3.73 -9.63 10.20
C THR A 115 -5.08 -9.91 10.82
N TYR A 116 -5.72 -8.88 11.37
CA TYR A 116 -7.01 -8.98 12.05
C TYR A 116 -7.99 -7.92 11.53
N VAL A 117 -9.25 -8.29 11.40
CA VAL A 117 -10.37 -7.36 11.20
C VAL A 117 -11.32 -7.51 12.38
N VAL A 118 -11.52 -6.43 13.14
CA VAL A 118 -12.41 -6.41 14.30
C VAL A 118 -13.73 -5.81 13.87
N THR A 119 -14.76 -6.63 13.84
CA THR A 119 -16.03 -6.28 13.19
C THR A 119 -17.22 -6.94 13.90
N VAL A 120 -18.41 -6.41 13.64
CA VAL A 120 -19.69 -6.99 14.03
C VAL A 120 -20.45 -7.56 12.81
N HIS A 121 -19.93 -7.33 11.60
CA HIS A 121 -20.58 -7.82 10.38
C HIS A 121 -20.64 -9.34 10.36
N ARG A 122 -21.78 -9.88 9.93
CA ARG A 122 -22.00 -11.33 9.76
C ARG A 122 -21.88 -11.78 8.32
N GLN A 123 -21.75 -10.86 7.38
CA GLN A 123 -21.51 -11.13 5.96
C GLN A 123 -20.30 -10.32 5.51
N LEU A 124 -19.23 -11.01 5.18
CA LEU A 124 -17.93 -10.43 4.83
C LEU A 124 -17.62 -10.59 3.35
N ASP A 125 -16.98 -9.57 2.79
CA ASP A 125 -16.43 -9.60 1.45
C ASP A 125 -14.91 -9.47 1.52
N LEU A 126 -14.22 -10.58 1.30
CA LEU A 126 -12.76 -10.63 1.34
C LEU A 126 -12.15 -10.57 -0.07
N ASP A 127 -12.89 -10.07 -1.05
CA ASP A 127 -12.43 -9.86 -2.41
C ASP A 127 -11.16 -9.01 -2.48
N GLU A 128 -10.19 -9.45 -3.28
CA GLU A 128 -8.92 -8.76 -3.48
C GLU A 128 -8.78 -8.21 -4.88
N TYR A 129 -8.10 -7.06 -4.97
CA TYR A 129 -7.77 -6.40 -6.21
C TYR A 129 -6.25 -6.37 -6.35
N ILE A 130 -5.76 -6.96 -7.44
CA ILE A 130 -4.33 -7.11 -7.71
C ILE A 130 -4.04 -6.57 -9.10
N LEU A 131 -2.98 -5.78 -9.24
CA LEU A 131 -2.51 -5.36 -10.56
C LEU A 131 -1.73 -6.51 -11.21
N GLY A 132 -2.06 -6.81 -12.46
CA GLY A 132 -1.37 -7.82 -13.26
C GLY A 132 -2.05 -9.18 -13.30
N ARG A 133 -1.70 -9.92 -14.35
CA ARG A 133 -2.27 -11.21 -14.73
C ARG A 133 -1.89 -12.32 -13.77
N GLU A 134 -2.64 -13.41 -13.87
CA GLU A 134 -2.32 -14.64 -13.14
C GLU A 134 -1.08 -15.32 -13.72
N GLY A 135 -0.35 -16.03 -12.87
CA GLY A 135 0.80 -16.85 -13.28
C GLY A 135 2.04 -16.05 -13.68
N VAL A 136 2.17 -14.79 -13.24
CA VAL A 136 3.43 -14.04 -13.38
C VAL A 136 4.52 -14.75 -12.59
N VAL A 137 5.62 -15.09 -13.27
CA VAL A 137 6.81 -15.67 -12.65
C VAL A 137 7.59 -14.54 -11.98
N THR A 138 8.09 -14.79 -10.75
CA THR A 138 8.94 -13.84 -10.05
C THR A 138 10.26 -14.48 -9.62
N VAL A 139 11.35 -13.71 -9.69
CA VAL A 139 12.68 -14.12 -9.24
C VAL A 139 13.25 -13.13 -8.21
N THR A 140 14.22 -13.54 -7.39
CA THR A 140 14.84 -12.65 -6.39
C THR A 140 16.01 -11.86 -6.96
N ALA A 141 16.81 -12.47 -7.83
CA ALA A 141 17.93 -11.82 -8.50
C ALA A 141 17.44 -10.75 -9.49
N GLY A 142 18.20 -9.66 -9.62
CA GLY A 142 17.95 -8.65 -10.66
C GLY A 142 17.97 -9.28 -12.06
N LEU A 143 17.08 -8.84 -12.94
CA LEU A 143 16.98 -9.37 -14.30
C LEU A 143 17.91 -8.57 -15.23
N PRO A 144 18.89 -9.22 -15.90
CA PRO A 144 19.84 -8.53 -16.76
C PRO A 144 19.18 -8.03 -18.04
N VAL A 145 19.46 -6.77 -18.39
CA VAL A 145 18.96 -6.10 -19.59
C VAL A 145 20.10 -5.37 -20.32
N THR A 146 19.96 -5.16 -21.62
CA THR A 146 20.85 -4.30 -22.41
C THR A 146 20.04 -3.20 -23.08
N LEU A 147 20.48 -1.96 -22.96
CA LEU A 147 19.77 -0.79 -23.49
C LEU A 147 20.44 -0.28 -24.77
N SER A 148 19.70 -0.32 -25.86
CA SER A 148 20.05 0.26 -27.16
C SER A 148 18.95 1.21 -27.61
N VAL A 149 18.94 2.41 -27.02
CA VAL A 149 17.84 3.37 -27.15
C VAL A 149 18.34 4.73 -27.62
N ASP A 150 17.51 5.43 -28.38
CA ASP A 150 17.76 6.82 -28.79
C ASP A 150 16.56 7.71 -28.42
N GLY A 151 16.60 8.98 -28.83
CA GLY A 151 15.52 9.93 -28.53
C GLY A 151 15.41 10.28 -27.05
N LEU A 152 16.48 10.12 -26.28
CA LEU A 152 16.53 10.53 -24.87
C LEU A 152 16.64 12.04 -24.77
N THR A 153 16.06 12.61 -23.72
CA THR A 153 16.50 13.93 -23.26
C THR A 153 17.93 13.80 -22.72
N PRO A 154 18.82 14.81 -22.87
CA PRO A 154 20.20 14.73 -22.42
C PRO A 154 20.34 14.13 -21.02
N LEU A 155 21.15 13.07 -20.90
CA LEU A 155 21.31 12.33 -19.67
C LEU A 155 22.09 13.14 -18.62
N GLU A 156 21.60 13.13 -17.40
CA GLU A 156 22.30 13.65 -16.23
C GLU A 156 23.11 12.52 -15.58
N ALA A 157 24.05 12.89 -14.71
CA ALA A 157 24.69 11.94 -13.81
C ALA A 157 23.61 11.17 -13.03
N GLN A 158 23.80 9.86 -12.86
CA GLN A 158 22.87 8.95 -12.17
C GLN A 158 21.44 8.93 -12.75
N THR A 159 21.27 9.10 -14.07
CA THR A 159 19.96 8.90 -14.69
C THR A 159 19.45 7.47 -14.45
N VAL A 160 18.20 7.37 -13.97
CA VAL A 160 17.51 6.09 -13.77
C VAL A 160 16.29 6.04 -14.68
N PHE A 161 16.10 4.92 -15.36
CA PHE A 161 14.90 4.63 -16.13
C PHE A 161 13.89 3.90 -15.25
N GLU A 162 12.66 4.37 -15.25
CA GLU A 162 11.55 3.65 -14.62
C GLU A 162 10.95 2.65 -15.62
N LEU A 163 10.59 1.49 -15.11
CA LEU A 163 9.98 0.40 -15.83
C LEU A 163 8.60 0.15 -15.27
N VAL A 164 7.57 0.12 -16.13
CA VAL A 164 6.21 -0.24 -15.73
C VAL A 164 5.64 -1.23 -16.75
N ALA A 165 5.07 -2.34 -16.27
CA ALA A 165 4.31 -3.28 -17.09
C ALA A 165 3.07 -3.75 -16.31
N PRO A 166 1.93 -3.05 -16.41
CA PRO A 166 0.77 -3.29 -15.55
C PRO A 166 0.17 -4.68 -15.75
N ASN A 167 0.17 -5.22 -16.97
CA ASN A 167 -0.29 -6.59 -17.24
C ASN A 167 0.55 -7.65 -16.51
N ALA A 168 1.82 -7.40 -16.23
CA ALA A 168 2.65 -8.27 -15.38
C ALA A 168 2.61 -7.86 -13.90
N GLY A 169 1.94 -6.76 -13.55
CA GLY A 169 2.02 -6.15 -12.22
C GLY A 169 3.42 -5.61 -11.88
N ALA A 170 4.24 -5.35 -12.91
CA ALA A 170 5.64 -4.98 -12.74
C ALA A 170 5.80 -3.46 -12.64
N ALA A 171 6.58 -3.01 -11.67
CA ALA A 171 7.00 -1.62 -11.57
C ALA A 171 8.35 -1.53 -10.85
N GLY A 172 9.32 -0.85 -11.45
CA GLY A 172 10.67 -0.79 -10.91
C GLY A 172 11.60 0.11 -11.69
N ARG A 173 12.90 -0.15 -11.58
CA ARG A 173 13.95 0.69 -12.16
C ARG A 173 14.98 -0.16 -12.88
N ILE A 174 15.57 0.42 -13.91
CA ILE A 174 16.78 -0.10 -14.54
C ILE A 174 17.98 0.64 -13.96
N PHE A 175 18.89 -0.12 -13.37
CA PHE A 175 20.17 0.37 -12.89
C PHE A 175 21.24 0.01 -13.91
N LEU A 176 21.81 1.01 -14.57
CA LEU A 176 22.90 0.81 -15.51
C LEU A 176 24.18 0.39 -14.77
N GLU A 177 24.93 -0.53 -15.35
CA GLU A 177 26.20 -0.99 -14.77
C GLU A 177 27.33 0.03 -14.96
N THR A 178 27.25 0.81 -16.03
CA THR A 178 28.17 1.89 -16.35
C THR A 178 27.40 3.19 -16.49
N GLU A 179 27.90 4.26 -15.90
CA GLU A 179 27.30 5.59 -16.03
C GLU A 179 27.44 6.10 -17.47
N PRO A 180 26.34 6.50 -18.12
CA PRO A 180 26.40 7.05 -19.47
C PRO A 180 27.07 8.42 -19.47
N ALA A 181 27.72 8.78 -20.59
CA ALA A 181 28.36 10.09 -20.69
C ALA A 181 27.31 11.21 -20.50
N PRO A 182 27.55 12.19 -19.62
CA PRO A 182 26.63 13.31 -19.41
C PRO A 182 26.30 14.00 -20.74
N GLY A 183 25.03 14.36 -20.92
CA GLY A 183 24.53 14.97 -22.15
C GLY A 183 24.19 14.01 -23.28
N SER A 184 24.52 12.72 -23.17
CA SER A 184 24.15 11.72 -24.18
C SER A 184 22.64 11.67 -24.38
N THR A 185 22.21 11.57 -25.63
CA THR A 185 20.80 11.44 -26.04
C THR A 185 20.48 10.05 -26.60
N GLN A 186 21.44 9.14 -26.52
CA GLN A 186 21.34 7.75 -26.98
C GLN A 186 22.25 6.85 -26.14
N LEU A 187 21.90 5.57 -26.06
CA LEU A 187 22.64 4.49 -25.43
C LEU A 187 22.75 3.34 -26.43
N THR A 188 23.91 2.68 -26.48
CA THR A 188 24.14 1.55 -27.40
C THR A 188 24.68 0.37 -26.62
N GLY A 189 23.88 -0.69 -26.47
CA GLY A 189 24.27 -1.94 -25.84
C GLY A 189 24.66 -1.82 -24.36
N LEU A 190 24.16 -0.81 -23.65
CA LEU A 190 24.59 -0.56 -22.27
C LEU A 190 23.95 -1.58 -21.33
N ALA A 191 24.77 -2.31 -20.56
CA ALA A 191 24.29 -3.30 -19.61
C ALA A 191 23.59 -2.64 -18.41
N GLY A 192 22.57 -3.31 -17.89
CA GLY A 192 21.86 -2.90 -16.70
C GLY A 192 21.08 -4.03 -16.05
N LEU A 193 20.49 -3.72 -14.89
CA LEU A 193 19.68 -4.65 -14.11
C LEU A 193 18.31 -4.03 -13.84
N TYR A 194 17.25 -4.74 -14.22
CA TYR A 194 15.92 -4.46 -13.73
C TYR A 194 15.79 -4.91 -12.27
N ARG A 195 15.28 -3.99 -11.44
CA ARG A 195 14.87 -4.26 -10.06
C ARG A 195 13.49 -3.66 -9.80
N SER A 196 12.56 -4.53 -9.45
CA SER A 196 11.21 -4.24 -8.97
C SER A 196 11.24 -3.43 -7.68
N SER A 197 10.26 -2.55 -7.56
CA SER A 197 9.97 -1.78 -6.35
C SER A 197 9.49 -2.68 -5.20
N PHE A 198 9.06 -3.91 -5.51
CA PHE A 198 8.48 -4.85 -4.56
C PHE A 198 9.48 -5.94 -4.07
N GLY A 199 10.72 -5.92 -4.57
CA GLY A 199 11.81 -6.78 -4.12
C GLY A 199 11.90 -8.16 -4.79
N ARG A 200 10.90 -8.56 -5.57
CA ARG A 200 10.95 -9.72 -6.47
C ARG A 200 10.67 -9.24 -7.89
N GLN A 201 11.42 -9.72 -8.86
CA GLN A 201 11.40 -9.22 -10.23
C GLN A 201 10.39 -10.02 -11.03
N GLU A 202 9.40 -9.32 -11.56
CA GLU A 202 8.38 -9.86 -12.41
C GLU A 202 8.99 -10.17 -13.78
N VAL A 203 8.81 -11.40 -14.24
CA VAL A 203 9.28 -11.84 -15.56
C VAL A 203 8.19 -11.53 -16.57
N LEU A 204 8.46 -10.54 -17.43
CA LEU A 204 7.59 -10.18 -18.55
C LEU A 204 7.59 -11.29 -19.60
N ASP A 205 6.41 -11.52 -20.20
CA ASP A 205 6.18 -12.51 -21.24
C ASP A 205 5.25 -11.91 -22.31
N GLU A 206 5.81 -11.63 -23.49
CA GLU A 206 5.08 -11.03 -24.60
C GLU A 206 3.90 -11.89 -25.07
N THR A 207 4.01 -13.22 -24.97
CA THR A 207 2.97 -14.15 -25.43
C THR A 207 1.72 -14.08 -24.56
N ARG A 208 1.84 -13.45 -23.39
CA ARG A 208 0.75 -13.22 -22.43
C ARG A 208 0.22 -11.79 -22.46
N GLY A 209 0.63 -11.02 -23.46
CA GLY A 209 0.17 -9.65 -23.67
C GLY A 209 0.83 -8.63 -22.74
N ASP A 210 1.99 -8.95 -22.16
CA ASP A 210 2.73 -8.00 -21.33
C ASP A 210 3.27 -6.86 -22.21
N ARG A 211 2.95 -5.63 -21.82
CA ARG A 211 3.47 -4.41 -22.44
C ARG A 211 4.34 -3.67 -21.44
N LEU A 212 5.51 -3.28 -21.90
CA LEU A 212 6.52 -2.56 -21.13
C LEU A 212 6.53 -1.07 -21.51
N TYR A 213 6.43 -0.19 -20.52
CA TYR A 213 6.75 1.23 -20.64
C TYR A 213 8.09 1.49 -19.95
N LEU A 214 9.05 2.00 -20.71
CA LEU A 214 10.29 2.57 -20.22
C LEU A 214 10.17 4.08 -20.18
N LEU A 215 10.47 4.68 -19.04
CA LEU A 215 10.18 6.08 -18.76
C LEU A 215 11.47 6.80 -18.38
N GLN A 216 11.67 7.98 -18.99
CA GLN A 216 12.71 8.92 -18.59
C GLN A 216 12.08 10.10 -17.87
N SER A 217 12.45 10.30 -16.61
CA SER A 217 12.04 11.46 -15.82
C SER A 217 13.15 12.49 -15.74
N GLN A 218 12.79 13.77 -15.68
CA GLN A 218 13.72 14.87 -15.43
C GLN A 218 13.34 15.66 -14.18
N PRO A 219 14.33 16.21 -13.46
CA PRO A 219 14.07 17.13 -12.37
C PRO A 219 13.48 18.45 -12.90
N SER A 220 12.64 19.06 -12.08
CA SER A 220 12.05 20.38 -12.29
C SER A 220 11.68 20.97 -10.94
N THR A 221 11.27 22.23 -10.95
CA THR A 221 10.95 22.99 -9.74
C THR A 221 9.73 23.87 -9.97
N ALA A 222 8.86 23.95 -8.98
CA ALA A 222 7.73 24.88 -8.94
C ALA A 222 7.73 25.57 -7.57
N GLY A 223 8.38 26.74 -7.50
CA GLY A 223 8.69 27.38 -6.22
C GLY A 223 9.62 26.51 -5.37
N GLU A 224 9.23 26.22 -4.12
CA GLU A 224 9.99 25.36 -3.21
C GLU A 224 9.83 23.85 -3.51
N LEU A 225 8.87 23.47 -4.34
CA LEU A 225 8.62 22.08 -4.68
C LEU A 225 9.65 21.61 -5.70
N ASN A 226 10.53 20.70 -5.29
CA ASN A 226 11.45 19.99 -6.17
C ASN A 226 10.79 18.69 -6.61
N TYR A 227 10.65 18.46 -7.91
CA TYR A 227 9.97 17.28 -8.41
C TYR A 227 10.68 16.67 -9.61
N ARG A 228 10.38 15.39 -9.89
CA ARG A 228 10.70 14.75 -11.15
C ARG A 228 9.40 14.44 -11.89
N SER A 229 9.42 14.55 -13.21
CA SER A 229 8.27 14.18 -14.04
C SER A 229 8.71 13.50 -15.33
N ILE A 230 7.85 12.66 -15.89
CA ILE A 230 8.13 11.95 -17.14
C ILE A 230 8.24 12.96 -18.29
N THR A 231 9.31 12.87 -19.08
CA THR A 231 9.55 13.73 -20.26
C THR A 231 9.58 12.94 -21.57
N ARG A 232 10.06 11.70 -21.50
CA ARG A 232 10.12 10.77 -22.63
C ARG A 232 9.64 9.40 -22.20
N ALA A 233 9.04 8.67 -23.13
CA ALA A 233 8.67 7.27 -22.92
C ALA A 233 8.94 6.43 -24.17
N LEU A 234 9.21 5.14 -23.94
CA LEU A 234 9.31 4.11 -24.95
C LEU A 234 8.37 2.96 -24.55
N SER A 235 7.45 2.58 -25.43
CA SER A 235 6.54 1.45 -25.21
C SER A 235 7.02 0.26 -26.04
N LEU A 236 7.21 -0.89 -25.40
CA LEU A 236 7.64 -2.15 -26.00
C LEU A 236 6.55 -3.21 -25.78
N ALA A 237 6.00 -3.75 -26.87
CA ALA A 237 5.00 -4.81 -26.83
C ALA A 237 5.59 -6.22 -27.04
N GLN A 238 6.87 -6.29 -27.42
CA GLN A 238 7.60 -7.53 -27.70
C GLN A 238 8.79 -7.62 -26.77
N THR A 239 8.55 -7.99 -25.51
CA THR A 239 9.60 -8.12 -24.50
C THR A 239 9.31 -9.29 -23.59
N THR A 240 10.24 -10.25 -23.59
CA THR A 240 10.23 -11.39 -22.67
C THR A 240 11.53 -11.39 -21.87
N PHE A 241 11.39 -11.30 -20.55
CA PHE A 241 12.54 -11.33 -19.65
C PHE A 241 13.09 -12.75 -19.50
N GLN A 242 14.42 -12.86 -19.60
CA GLN A 242 15.12 -14.12 -19.41
C GLN A 242 15.54 -14.26 -17.95
N THR A 243 15.20 -15.37 -17.30
CA THR A 243 15.63 -15.65 -15.91
C THR A 243 17.05 -16.21 -15.83
N SER A 244 17.61 -16.63 -16.96
CA SER A 244 18.97 -17.13 -17.12
C SER A 244 19.45 -16.91 -18.56
N GLY A 245 20.76 -16.87 -18.76
CA GLY A 245 21.36 -16.67 -20.09
C GLY A 245 21.63 -15.19 -20.42
N PRO A 246 21.59 -14.80 -21.70
CA PRO A 246 21.94 -13.45 -22.12
C PRO A 246 20.93 -12.41 -21.58
N ALA A 247 21.40 -11.19 -21.39
CA ALA A 247 20.59 -10.06 -20.99
C ALA A 247 19.47 -9.78 -22.03
N THR A 248 18.27 -9.43 -21.55
CA THR A 248 17.16 -9.09 -22.45
C THR A 248 17.42 -7.76 -23.14
N PRO A 249 17.42 -7.69 -24.48
CA PRO A 249 17.61 -6.44 -25.19
C PRO A 249 16.35 -5.56 -25.10
N LEU A 250 16.57 -4.31 -24.71
CA LEU A 250 15.58 -3.24 -24.70
C LEU A 250 16.04 -2.17 -25.69
N ALA A 251 15.35 -2.08 -26.83
CA ALA A 251 15.75 -1.21 -27.92
C ALA A 251 14.57 -0.45 -28.52
N GLY A 252 14.82 0.78 -28.95
CA GLY A 252 13.83 1.63 -29.60
C GLY A 252 14.06 3.12 -29.35
N THR A 253 13.17 3.94 -29.90
CA THR A 253 13.24 5.40 -29.82
C THR A 253 12.29 5.93 -28.76
N PHE A 254 12.83 6.61 -27.75
CA PHE A 254 12.03 7.36 -26.80
C PHE A 254 11.34 8.53 -27.49
N GLN A 255 10.03 8.64 -27.27
CA GLN A 255 9.21 9.72 -27.80
C GLN A 255 8.95 10.78 -26.72
N PRO A 256 8.91 12.08 -27.09
CA PRO A 256 8.37 13.12 -26.22
C PRO A 256 6.97 12.78 -25.72
N VAL A 257 6.75 12.97 -24.43
CA VAL A 257 5.43 12.78 -23.82
C VAL A 257 4.72 14.13 -23.74
N ALA A 258 3.43 14.15 -24.11
CA ALA A 258 2.61 15.34 -23.99
C ALA A 258 2.59 15.84 -22.54
N ARG A 259 2.88 17.13 -22.36
CA ARG A 259 2.94 17.77 -21.04
C ARG A 259 1.55 18.25 -20.64
N LYS A 260 1.15 17.91 -19.42
CA LYS A 260 -0.05 18.38 -18.73
C LYS A 260 0.38 19.24 -17.55
N ALA A 261 -0.49 20.16 -17.13
CA ALA A 261 -0.25 21.01 -15.96
C ALA A 261 -1.30 20.73 -14.88
N ALA A 262 -0.89 20.79 -13.62
CA ALA A 262 -1.77 20.74 -12.47
C ALA A 262 -1.34 21.80 -11.46
N THR A 263 -2.29 22.59 -10.97
CA THR A 263 -2.05 23.55 -9.89
C THR A 263 -2.50 22.93 -8.58
N VAL A 264 -1.57 22.81 -7.63
CA VAL A 264 -1.83 22.30 -6.28
C VAL A 264 -1.69 23.45 -5.29
N ASP A 265 -2.75 23.73 -4.55
CA ASP A 265 -2.73 24.66 -3.41
C ASP A 265 -2.59 23.88 -2.11
N TRP A 266 -1.36 23.62 -1.68
CA TRP A 266 -1.04 22.77 -0.53
C TRP A 266 -0.91 23.58 0.77
N ARG A 267 -1.93 23.46 1.61
CA ARG A 267 -2.04 24.12 2.92
C ARG A 267 -1.30 23.34 4.00
N ARG A 268 0.03 23.32 3.94
CA ARG A 268 0.89 22.57 4.86
C ARG A 268 0.71 22.97 6.33
N ALA A 269 0.34 24.23 6.61
CA ALA A 269 0.04 24.67 7.97
C ALA A 269 -1.13 23.90 8.60
N SER A 270 -2.12 23.49 7.81
CA SER A 270 -3.25 22.65 8.26
C SER A 270 -2.77 21.28 8.78
N PHE A 271 -1.80 20.66 8.08
CA PHE A 271 -1.22 19.40 8.52
C PHE A 271 -0.36 19.59 9.77
N GLU A 272 0.54 20.58 9.75
CA GLU A 272 1.49 20.83 10.84
C GLU A 272 0.80 21.15 12.17
N ALA A 273 -0.39 21.77 12.15
CA ALA A 273 -1.21 22.01 13.33
C ALA A 273 -1.54 20.73 14.13
N HIS A 274 -1.47 19.55 13.49
CA HIS A 274 -1.73 18.26 14.13
C HIS A 274 -0.48 17.55 14.68
N ARG A 275 0.72 18.13 14.56
CA ARG A 275 1.97 17.48 15.00
C ARG A 275 1.92 17.00 16.46
N ALA A 276 1.44 17.83 17.38
CA ALA A 276 1.36 17.46 18.79
C ALA A 276 0.35 16.32 19.06
N ALA A 277 -0.69 16.19 18.22
CA ALA A 277 -1.66 15.11 18.30
C ALA A 277 -1.09 13.78 17.79
N VAL A 278 -0.17 13.81 16.81
CA VAL A 278 0.58 12.63 16.38
C VAL A 278 1.34 12.04 17.56
N HIS A 279 2.15 12.86 18.22
CA HIS A 279 2.85 12.55 19.48
C HIS A 279 3.47 13.83 20.09
N PRO A 280 3.55 13.98 21.42
CA PRO A 280 4.21 15.13 22.05
C PRO A 280 5.69 15.31 21.68
N LEU A 281 6.39 14.20 21.42
CA LEU A 281 7.79 14.17 20.94
C LEU A 281 7.92 14.21 19.41
N ALA A 282 6.82 14.35 18.66
CA ALA A 282 6.92 14.52 17.22
C ALA A 282 7.62 15.85 16.93
N VAL A 283 8.80 15.78 16.33
CA VAL A 283 9.57 16.98 16.00
C VAL A 283 9.19 17.46 14.58
N PRO A 284 8.98 18.78 14.38
CA PRO A 284 8.97 19.33 13.04
C PRO A 284 10.39 19.16 12.48
N LEU A 285 10.48 18.72 11.22
CA LEU A 285 11.73 18.16 10.72
C LEU A 285 12.66 19.31 10.31
N ASP A 286 13.67 19.60 11.12
CA ASP A 286 14.73 20.58 10.84
C ASP A 286 15.89 20.00 10.01
N THR A 287 15.82 18.70 9.64
CA THR A 287 16.91 17.99 8.94
C THR A 287 16.54 17.58 7.51
N SER A 288 17.56 17.58 6.65
CA SER A 288 17.53 17.36 5.19
C SER A 288 17.01 16.00 4.71
N SER A 289 16.64 15.08 5.61
CA SER A 289 16.39 13.67 5.30
C SER A 289 14.91 13.30 5.17
N VAL A 290 13.98 14.06 5.76
CA VAL A 290 12.54 13.77 5.64
C VAL A 290 11.82 14.86 4.88
N ARG A 291 11.05 14.42 3.88
CA ARG A 291 10.37 15.29 2.94
C ARG A 291 8.88 15.01 2.96
N HIS A 292 8.08 16.06 2.88
CA HIS A 292 6.69 15.91 2.48
C HIS A 292 6.67 15.65 0.98
N THR A 293 5.78 14.77 0.52
CA THR A 293 5.75 14.35 -0.88
C THR A 293 4.41 14.67 -1.51
N LEU A 294 4.46 15.15 -2.75
CA LEU A 294 3.34 15.19 -3.69
C LEU A 294 3.60 14.13 -4.74
N ILE A 295 2.65 13.22 -4.97
CA ILE A 295 2.78 12.20 -6.02
C ILE A 295 1.56 12.30 -6.93
N LEU A 296 1.80 12.25 -8.24
CA LEU A 296 0.78 11.98 -9.24
C LEU A 296 1.04 10.59 -9.79
N ALA A 297 0.06 9.69 -9.67
CA ALA A 297 0.17 8.31 -10.12
C ALA A 297 -0.93 7.99 -11.13
N PRO A 298 -0.63 7.20 -12.17
CA PRO A 298 -1.65 6.72 -13.09
C PRO A 298 -2.47 5.61 -12.42
N ALA A 299 -3.73 5.44 -12.82
CA ALA A 299 -4.61 4.38 -12.28
C ALA A 299 -4.99 3.38 -13.39
N PRO A 300 -4.23 2.28 -13.59
CA PRO A 300 -4.55 1.29 -14.62
C PRO A 300 -6.01 0.82 -14.58
N GLY A 301 -6.65 0.83 -15.75
CA GLY A 301 -8.07 0.51 -15.97
C GLY A 301 -9.09 1.55 -15.47
N GLY A 302 -8.63 2.70 -14.99
CA GLY A 302 -9.50 3.85 -14.72
C GLY A 302 -9.83 4.05 -13.25
N VAL A 303 -9.83 5.32 -12.83
CA VAL A 303 -10.21 5.73 -11.46
C VAL A 303 -11.62 5.30 -11.06
N ALA A 304 -12.56 5.17 -12.00
CA ALA A 304 -13.93 4.70 -11.72
C ALA A 304 -13.96 3.27 -11.16
N GLN A 305 -12.94 2.46 -11.47
CA GLN A 305 -12.83 1.08 -10.99
C GLN A 305 -11.87 0.96 -9.78
N GLY A 306 -11.41 2.09 -9.22
CA GLY A 306 -10.43 2.11 -8.15
C GLY A 306 -8.97 2.11 -8.62
N VAL A 307 -8.07 2.51 -7.72
CA VAL A 307 -6.61 2.52 -7.98
C VAL A 307 -6.00 1.21 -7.50
N VAL A 308 -5.76 0.27 -8.40
CA VAL A 308 -5.27 -1.07 -8.04
C VAL A 308 -3.75 -1.17 -8.27
N GLY A 309 -3.02 -1.47 -7.20
CA GLY A 309 -1.56 -1.66 -7.23
C GLY A 309 -0.77 -0.38 -7.51
N TYR A 310 0.49 -0.53 -7.90
CA TYR A 310 1.38 0.58 -8.24
C TYR A 310 1.90 0.44 -9.66
N ALA A 311 1.71 1.49 -10.46
CA ALA A 311 2.05 1.53 -11.88
C ALA A 311 2.98 2.72 -12.21
N GLY A 312 3.89 3.03 -11.29
CA GLY A 312 4.83 4.14 -11.43
C GLY A 312 4.29 5.50 -10.98
N GLU A 313 5.13 6.52 -11.12
CA GLU A 313 4.81 7.91 -10.77
C GLU A 313 4.90 8.79 -12.03
N LEU A 314 3.83 9.50 -12.38
CA LEU A 314 3.86 10.53 -13.44
C LEU A 314 4.67 11.74 -12.99
N LEU A 315 4.56 12.04 -11.70
CA LEU A 315 5.29 13.08 -11.00
C LEU A 315 5.56 12.65 -9.56
N SER A 316 6.79 12.88 -9.12
CA SER A 316 7.22 12.67 -7.74
C SER A 316 7.87 13.95 -7.22
N GLY A 317 7.14 14.67 -6.38
CA GLY A 317 7.53 15.93 -5.78
C GLY A 317 7.91 15.76 -4.33
N SER A 318 8.86 16.57 -3.88
CA SER A 318 9.30 16.61 -2.50
C SER A 318 9.59 18.04 -2.07
N ILE A 319 9.21 18.37 -0.84
CA ILE A 319 9.47 19.66 -0.22
C ILE A 319 10.00 19.44 1.19
N LEU A 320 10.92 20.30 1.63
CA LEU A 320 11.42 20.28 3.00
C LEU A 320 10.28 20.61 3.96
N ALA A 321 10.37 20.10 5.18
CA ALA A 321 9.32 20.22 6.19
C ALA A 321 9.22 21.61 6.85
N ALA A 322 9.31 22.67 6.05
CA ALA A 322 8.89 23.99 6.49
C ALA A 322 7.35 24.05 6.55
N SER A 323 6.81 24.81 7.50
CA SER A 323 5.37 24.92 7.75
C SER A 323 4.62 25.86 6.80
N GLN A 324 5.28 26.43 5.79
CA GLN A 324 4.66 27.43 4.92
C GLN A 324 3.75 26.78 3.87
N ASP A 325 2.56 27.33 3.65
CA ASP A 325 1.70 26.88 2.55
C ASP A 325 2.37 27.10 1.19
N VAL A 326 2.04 26.25 0.21
CA VAL A 326 2.61 26.34 -1.14
C VAL A 326 1.51 26.17 -2.18
N THR A 327 1.37 27.16 -3.05
CA THR A 327 0.65 27.00 -4.31
C THR A 327 1.67 26.80 -5.43
N ALA A 328 1.61 25.65 -6.11
CA ALA A 328 2.56 25.30 -7.16
C ALA A 328 1.82 24.77 -8.39
N THR A 329 2.12 25.34 -9.56
CA THR A 329 1.75 24.75 -10.85
C THR A 329 2.88 23.84 -11.29
N VAL A 330 2.60 22.54 -11.34
CA VAL A 330 3.54 21.52 -11.80
C VAL A 330 3.18 21.06 -13.20
N GLU A 331 4.20 20.71 -13.97
CA GLU A 331 4.03 20.06 -15.26
C GLU A 331 4.46 18.60 -15.19
N TYR A 332 3.72 17.71 -15.85
CA TYR A 332 4.01 16.29 -15.89
C TYR A 332 3.68 15.67 -17.24
N GLY A 333 4.41 14.61 -17.61
CA GLY A 333 4.11 13.79 -18.78
C GLY A 333 3.26 12.59 -18.38
N ASP A 334 2.35 12.21 -19.26
CA ASP A 334 1.49 11.04 -19.10
C ASP A 334 1.53 10.20 -20.39
N PRO A 335 2.32 9.10 -20.42
CA PRO A 335 2.47 8.26 -21.61
C PRO A 335 1.39 7.17 -21.71
N TYR A 336 0.45 7.11 -20.78
CA TYR A 336 -0.52 6.02 -20.67
C TYR A 336 -1.83 6.32 -21.42
N PRO A 337 -2.67 5.31 -21.65
CA PRO A 337 -4.02 5.54 -22.19
C PRO A 337 -4.81 6.54 -21.33
N ALA A 338 -5.48 7.48 -21.98
CA ALA A 338 -6.27 8.51 -21.30
C ALA A 338 -7.39 7.94 -20.39
N THR A 339 -7.80 6.70 -20.62
CA THR A 339 -8.82 5.99 -19.82
C THR A 339 -8.37 5.62 -18.41
N TRP A 340 -7.06 5.63 -18.12
CA TRP A 340 -6.56 5.29 -16.78
C TRP A 340 -6.86 6.39 -15.76
N GLY A 341 -6.88 7.65 -16.19
CA GLY A 341 -6.98 8.78 -15.25
C GLY A 341 -5.77 8.88 -14.32
N VAL A 342 -5.82 9.85 -13.41
CA VAL A 342 -4.70 10.19 -12.53
C VAL A 342 -5.23 10.42 -11.12
N VAL A 343 -4.53 9.86 -10.13
CA VAL A 343 -4.72 10.20 -8.73
C VAL A 343 -3.56 11.03 -8.22
N ALA A 344 -3.87 11.93 -7.29
CA ALA A 344 -2.90 12.76 -6.62
C ALA A 344 -2.93 12.44 -5.12
N ASN A 345 -1.77 12.38 -4.50
CA ASN A 345 -1.70 12.31 -3.05
C ASN A 345 -0.58 13.18 -2.47
N VAL A 346 -0.85 13.76 -1.31
CA VAL A 346 0.16 14.37 -0.45
C VAL A 346 0.41 13.49 0.77
N VAL A 347 1.67 13.45 1.21
CA VAL A 347 2.07 12.80 2.46
C VAL A 347 2.84 13.81 3.29
N HIS A 348 2.24 14.25 4.39
CA HIS A 348 2.90 15.04 5.43
C HIS A 348 3.47 14.08 6.46
N ARG A 349 4.76 14.17 6.74
CA ARG A 349 5.50 13.17 7.54
C ARG A 349 5.99 13.78 8.85
N TYR A 350 6.01 12.95 9.88
CA TYR A 350 6.56 13.26 11.20
C TYR A 350 7.56 12.19 11.59
N GLN A 351 8.58 12.58 12.35
CA GLN A 351 9.51 11.64 12.98
C GLN A 351 9.40 11.75 14.50
N LEU A 352 9.49 10.59 15.13
CA LEU A 352 9.49 10.46 16.57
C LEU A 352 10.77 9.72 16.97
N PRO A 353 11.52 10.18 17.97
CA PRO A 353 12.71 9.48 18.49
C PRO A 353 12.33 8.29 19.38
N LEU A 354 11.41 7.43 18.91
CA LEU A 354 11.03 6.19 19.58
C LEU A 354 12.15 5.16 19.39
N ARG A 355 12.84 4.82 20.49
CA ARG A 355 14.05 4.00 20.48
C ARG A 355 14.20 3.24 21.79
N LEU A 356 14.84 2.08 21.73
CA LEU A 356 15.30 1.34 22.90
C LEU A 356 16.34 2.16 23.67
N ARG A 357 16.43 1.94 24.98
CA ARG A 357 17.41 2.62 25.84
C ARG A 357 18.83 2.41 25.30
N GLY A 358 19.59 3.51 25.21
CA GLY A 358 20.97 3.50 24.73
C GLY A 358 21.15 3.39 23.20
N THR A 359 20.07 3.48 22.42
CA THR A 359 20.15 3.41 20.95
C THR A 359 19.75 4.73 20.27
N THR A 360 19.94 4.78 18.96
CA THR A 360 19.40 5.80 18.05
C THR A 360 18.31 5.20 17.16
N GLY A 361 17.57 6.05 16.44
CA GLY A 361 16.50 5.64 15.56
C GLY A 361 15.27 6.52 15.69
N THR A 362 14.42 6.46 14.68
CA THR A 362 13.14 7.17 14.65
C THR A 362 12.05 6.29 14.07
N VAL A 363 10.83 6.45 14.55
CA VAL A 363 9.63 5.87 13.94
C VAL A 363 8.87 6.98 13.22
N GLY A 364 8.37 6.68 12.03
CA GLY A 364 7.61 7.62 11.20
C GLY A 364 6.10 7.54 11.44
N ALA A 365 5.46 8.71 11.41
CA ALA A 365 4.02 8.86 11.27
C ALA A 365 3.72 9.76 10.08
N SER A 366 2.47 9.74 9.62
CA SER A 366 2.05 10.57 8.51
C SER A 366 0.58 10.96 8.57
N LEU A 367 0.30 12.09 7.93
CA LEU A 367 -1.01 12.45 7.43
C LEU A 367 -0.99 12.34 5.91
N VAL A 368 -2.00 11.69 5.34
CA VAL A 368 -2.13 11.45 3.90
C VAL A 368 -3.47 12.02 3.43
N ASP A 369 -3.45 12.72 2.30
CA ASP A 369 -4.67 13.03 1.55
C ASP A 369 -4.51 12.53 0.12
N GLN A 370 -5.46 11.76 -0.38
CA GLN A 370 -5.49 11.25 -1.74
C GLN A 370 -6.88 11.45 -2.35
N ALA A 371 -6.92 11.84 -3.62
CA ALA A 371 -8.12 11.85 -4.44
C ALA A 371 -7.77 11.72 -5.93
N GLU A 372 -8.80 11.58 -6.77
CA GLU A 372 -8.66 11.84 -8.21
C GLU A 372 -8.11 13.25 -8.45
N LEU A 373 -7.20 13.42 -9.42
CA LEU A 373 -6.48 14.68 -9.66
C LEU A 373 -7.40 15.90 -9.82
N GLN A 374 -8.53 15.75 -10.54
CA GLN A 374 -9.48 16.85 -10.73
C GLN A 374 -10.13 17.27 -9.41
N ALA A 375 -10.58 16.32 -8.59
CA ALA A 375 -11.15 16.61 -7.27
C ALA A 375 -10.09 17.09 -6.26
N PHE A 376 -8.85 16.67 -6.43
CA PHE A 376 -7.73 17.08 -5.59
C PHE A 376 -7.33 18.54 -5.82
N THR A 377 -7.35 18.99 -7.07
CA THR A 377 -6.92 20.35 -7.49
C THR A 377 -8.04 21.38 -7.52
N SER A 378 -9.30 20.96 -7.35
CA SER A 378 -10.47 21.87 -7.33
C SER A 378 -10.62 22.66 -6.02
N ARG A 379 -9.81 22.34 -5.00
CA ARG A 379 -9.84 22.97 -3.68
C ARG A 379 -8.44 23.05 -3.08
N PRO A 380 -8.22 23.89 -2.06
CA PRO A 380 -7.04 23.80 -1.21
C PRO A 380 -6.90 22.40 -0.59
N VAL A 381 -5.68 21.88 -0.62
CA VAL A 381 -5.29 20.60 -0.04
C VAL A 381 -4.92 20.82 1.41
N GLU A 382 -5.89 20.55 2.28
CA GLU A 382 -5.82 20.65 3.74
C GLU A 382 -5.97 19.26 4.38
N ALA A 383 -5.61 19.13 5.66
CA ALA A 383 -5.85 17.91 6.41
C ALA A 383 -7.36 17.68 6.57
N ARG A 384 -7.90 16.69 5.84
CA ARG A 384 -9.32 16.28 5.97
C ARG A 384 -9.62 15.46 7.22
N LEU A 385 -8.57 15.03 7.92
CA LEU A 385 -8.65 14.17 9.09
C LEU A 385 -7.51 14.51 10.05
N SER A 386 -7.79 14.63 11.34
CA SER A 386 -6.75 14.72 12.38
C SER A 386 -6.41 13.33 12.94
N PRO A 387 -5.26 13.15 13.62
CA PRO A 387 -4.97 11.92 14.34
C PRO A 387 -6.04 11.60 15.41
N PRO A 388 -6.19 10.32 15.80
CA PRO A 388 -6.91 9.96 17.01
C PRO A 388 -6.28 10.64 18.24
N THR A 389 -7.09 10.94 19.25
CA THR A 389 -6.64 11.64 20.47
C THR A 389 -6.72 10.75 21.70
N ARG A 390 -6.12 11.20 22.81
CA ARG A 390 -6.18 10.53 24.14
C ARG A 390 -5.90 9.02 24.08
N LEU A 391 -4.84 8.64 23.36
CA LEU A 391 -4.40 7.25 23.25
C LEU A 391 -4.10 6.71 24.65
N GLN A 392 -4.70 5.56 24.97
CA GLN A 392 -4.58 4.91 26.25
C GLN A 392 -4.29 3.43 26.09
N VAL A 393 -3.54 2.89 27.04
CA VAL A 393 -3.30 1.47 27.23
C VAL A 393 -3.64 1.12 28.68
N GLU A 394 -4.61 0.24 28.87
CA GLU A 394 -5.13 -0.10 30.21
C GLU A 394 -5.51 1.17 31.02
N GLY A 395 -6.19 2.12 30.37
CA GLY A 395 -6.63 3.39 30.98
C GLY A 395 -5.53 4.41 31.28
N ARG A 396 -4.26 4.11 30.98
CA ARG A 396 -3.12 5.03 31.17
C ARG A 396 -2.72 5.65 29.85
N ASN A 397 -2.23 6.90 29.89
CA ASN A 397 -1.76 7.60 28.68
C ASN A 397 -0.68 6.78 27.95
N ALA A 398 -0.97 6.34 26.74
CA ALA A 398 -0.06 5.50 25.94
C ALA A 398 1.05 6.32 25.26
N GLN A 399 1.00 7.65 25.28
CA GLN A 399 2.07 8.52 24.77
C GLN A 399 3.17 8.80 25.80
N GLN A 400 3.19 8.01 26.88
CA GLN A 400 4.27 7.93 27.86
C GLN A 400 4.84 6.51 27.89
N GLU A 401 6.17 6.39 28.00
CA GLU A 401 6.83 5.09 28.13
C GLU A 401 6.38 4.41 29.42
N GLN A 402 6.02 3.12 29.34
CA GLN A 402 5.53 2.38 30.50
C GLN A 402 5.62 0.86 30.32
N ASP A 403 5.63 0.16 31.44
CA ASP A 403 5.44 -1.29 31.50
C ASP A 403 3.96 -1.65 31.42
N LEU A 404 3.64 -2.71 30.67
CA LEU A 404 2.30 -3.24 30.50
C LEU A 404 2.01 -4.29 31.59
N PRO A 405 0.79 -4.33 32.15
CA PRO A 405 0.41 -5.33 33.13
C PRO A 405 0.07 -6.70 32.50
N SER A 406 -0.16 -6.74 31.19
CA SER A 406 -0.57 -7.93 30.43
C SER A 406 -0.01 -7.91 29.02
N ARG A 407 0.03 -9.09 28.37
CA ARG A 407 0.38 -9.27 26.95
C ARG A 407 -0.82 -9.16 26.00
N THR A 408 -2.02 -9.02 26.53
CA THR A 408 -3.26 -8.77 25.77
C THR A 408 -3.90 -7.45 26.21
N PRO A 409 -3.16 -6.33 26.24
CA PRO A 409 -3.68 -5.09 26.79
C PRO A 409 -4.84 -4.54 25.95
N LEU A 410 -5.76 -3.84 26.61
CA LEU A 410 -6.77 -3.02 25.96
C LEU A 410 -6.18 -1.66 25.57
N LEU A 411 -6.19 -1.38 24.26
CA LEU A 411 -5.92 -0.06 23.71
C LEU A 411 -7.24 0.67 23.53
N THR A 412 -7.29 1.94 23.90
CA THR A 412 -8.44 2.82 23.66
C THR A 412 -7.97 4.18 23.17
N TRP A 413 -8.81 4.89 22.43
CA TRP A 413 -8.54 6.24 21.94
C TRP A 413 -9.85 7.01 21.75
N GLU A 414 -9.72 8.30 21.53
CA GLU A 414 -10.82 9.17 21.12
C GLU A 414 -10.75 9.47 19.62
N ALA A 415 -11.90 9.88 19.09
CA ALA A 415 -12.04 10.18 17.67
C ALA A 415 -11.18 11.40 17.27
N PRO A 416 -10.81 11.51 15.99
CA PRO A 416 -10.28 12.75 15.42
C PRO A 416 -11.13 13.98 15.80
N THR A 417 -10.48 15.11 16.06
CA THR A 417 -11.13 16.41 16.26
C THR A 417 -11.46 17.11 14.94
N VAL A 418 -10.78 16.74 13.85
CA VAL A 418 -11.07 17.17 12.48
C VAL A 418 -11.47 15.96 11.65
N GLY A 419 -12.58 16.08 10.92
CA GLY A 419 -13.13 15.01 10.11
C GLY A 419 -13.77 13.89 10.94
N THR A 420 -14.15 12.81 10.27
CA THR A 420 -14.69 11.61 10.92
C THR A 420 -13.99 10.40 10.30
N ALA A 421 -13.47 9.53 11.16
CA ALA A 421 -12.88 8.28 10.74
C ALA A 421 -13.98 7.25 10.49
N ASP A 422 -13.92 6.59 9.34
CA ASP A 422 -14.77 5.44 9.01
C ASP A 422 -14.18 4.15 9.62
N VAL A 423 -12.84 4.10 9.72
CA VAL A 423 -12.11 2.95 10.27
C VAL A 423 -10.77 3.39 10.87
N TYR A 424 -10.20 2.54 11.73
CA TYR A 424 -8.87 2.68 12.32
C TYR A 424 -7.98 1.50 11.92
N ASP A 425 -6.77 1.81 11.45
CA ASP A 425 -5.66 0.86 11.23
C ASP A 425 -4.71 0.91 12.43
N VAL A 426 -4.64 -0.19 13.19
CA VAL A 426 -3.80 -0.34 14.37
C VAL A 426 -2.63 -1.26 14.02
N ARG A 427 -1.42 -0.72 13.95
CA ARG A 427 -0.19 -1.48 13.68
C ARG A 427 0.67 -1.57 14.93
N VAL A 428 1.01 -2.79 15.31
CA VAL A 428 1.91 -3.08 16.43
C VAL A 428 3.31 -3.33 15.89
N PHE A 429 4.27 -2.54 16.34
CA PHE A 429 5.68 -2.68 15.98
C PHE A 429 6.46 -3.24 17.16
N ARG A 430 7.21 -4.31 16.93
CA ARG A 430 8.29 -4.74 17.82
C ARG A 430 9.50 -3.84 17.60
N LEU A 431 10.07 -3.34 18.69
CA LEU A 431 11.33 -2.60 18.71
C LEU A 431 12.45 -3.55 19.10
N TYR A 432 13.50 -3.65 18.27
CA TYR A 432 14.60 -4.58 18.50
C TYR A 432 15.94 -4.02 18.02
N LYS A 433 17.03 -4.67 18.43
CA LYS A 433 18.39 -4.40 17.95
C LYS A 433 18.94 -5.64 17.27
N THR A 434 19.79 -5.46 16.27
CA THR A 434 20.53 -6.56 15.63
C THR A 434 21.96 -6.63 16.17
N PRO A 435 22.58 -7.83 16.26
CA PRO A 435 23.98 -7.95 16.70
C PRO A 435 24.95 -7.07 15.91
N ASP A 436 24.69 -6.90 14.61
CA ASP A 436 25.56 -6.12 13.71
C ASP A 436 25.37 -4.60 13.83
N GLU A 437 24.23 -4.15 14.38
CA GLU A 437 23.92 -2.73 14.58
C GLU A 437 23.31 -2.52 15.98
N PRO A 438 24.05 -2.77 17.07
CA PRO A 438 23.52 -2.78 18.43
C PRO A 438 23.14 -1.37 18.93
N ALA A 439 23.65 -0.33 18.26
CA ALA A 439 23.38 1.07 18.57
C ALA A 439 22.11 1.61 17.91
N PHE A 440 21.41 0.83 17.08
CA PHE A 440 20.25 1.28 16.31
C PHE A 440 18.99 0.47 16.65
N THR A 441 17.88 1.17 16.92
CA THR A 441 16.57 0.53 17.06
C THR A 441 15.96 0.28 15.69
N ARG A 442 15.64 -0.99 15.43
CA ARG A 442 14.85 -1.44 14.29
C ARG A 442 13.41 -1.68 14.71
N THR A 443 12.52 -1.65 13.73
CA THR A 443 11.09 -1.93 13.92
C THR A 443 10.62 -3.05 13.01
N GLU A 444 9.78 -3.93 13.51
CA GLU A 444 9.09 -4.95 12.72
C GLU A 444 7.60 -4.92 13.04
N THR A 445 6.74 -4.89 12.03
CA THR A 445 5.29 -5.02 12.24
C THR A 445 4.94 -6.45 12.62
N VAL A 446 4.44 -6.65 13.84
CA VAL A 446 4.04 -7.97 14.36
C VAL A 446 2.53 -8.21 14.34
N ALA A 447 1.74 -7.15 14.21
CA ALA A 447 0.30 -7.24 13.98
C ALA A 447 -0.26 -6.01 13.25
N THR A 448 -1.33 -6.23 12.50
CA THR A 448 -2.17 -5.19 11.88
C THR A 448 -3.62 -5.51 12.17
N LEU A 449 -4.35 -4.56 12.76
CA LEU A 449 -5.74 -4.71 13.11
C LEU A 449 -6.55 -3.58 12.48
N LEU A 450 -7.67 -3.92 11.87
CA LEU A 450 -8.58 -2.95 11.28
C LEU A 450 -9.90 -2.95 12.03
N THR A 451 -10.39 -1.78 12.47
CA THR A 451 -11.63 -1.70 13.26
C THR A 451 -12.34 -0.36 13.13
N ALA A 452 -13.68 -0.37 13.16
CA ALA A 452 -14.47 0.86 13.30
C ALA A 452 -14.61 1.30 14.77
N GLN A 453 -14.21 0.43 15.71
CA GLN A 453 -14.25 0.74 17.13
C GLN A 453 -13.10 1.64 17.54
N ARG A 454 -13.27 2.36 18.65
CA ARG A 454 -12.24 3.21 19.25
C ARG A 454 -11.44 2.49 20.35
N GLN A 455 -11.46 1.17 20.28
CA GLN A 455 -10.74 0.31 21.20
C GLN A 455 -10.41 -1.01 20.51
N VAL A 456 -9.30 -1.61 20.92
CA VAL A 456 -8.94 -2.96 20.52
C VAL A 456 -8.15 -3.63 21.63
N ARG A 457 -8.46 -4.89 21.91
CA ARG A 457 -7.63 -5.72 22.78
C ARG A 457 -6.59 -6.41 21.92
N ILE A 458 -5.32 -6.28 22.28
CA ILE A 458 -4.25 -6.95 21.54
C ILE A 458 -4.45 -8.47 21.62
N PRO A 459 -4.51 -9.19 20.48
CA PRO A 459 -4.69 -10.64 20.47
C PRO A 459 -3.55 -11.40 21.15
N PRO A 460 -3.81 -12.60 21.71
CA PRO A 460 -2.77 -13.45 22.28
C PRO A 460 -1.67 -13.78 21.27
N GLY A 461 -0.42 -13.80 21.74
CA GLY A 461 0.75 -14.14 20.92
C GLY A 461 1.29 -12.99 20.06
N VAL A 462 0.64 -11.82 20.05
CA VAL A 462 1.19 -10.62 19.40
C VAL A 462 2.33 -10.03 20.22
N LEU A 463 2.13 -9.84 21.53
CA LEU A 463 3.18 -9.38 22.44
C LEU A 463 3.90 -10.58 23.07
N GLN A 464 5.22 -10.60 22.94
CA GLN A 464 6.13 -11.58 23.53
C GLN A 464 6.73 -11.05 24.82
N PRO A 465 7.03 -11.93 25.80
CA PRO A 465 7.56 -11.51 27.10
C PRO A 465 8.89 -10.77 26.98
N GLY A 466 9.05 -9.68 27.75
CA GLY A 466 10.30 -8.91 27.83
C GLY A 466 10.69 -8.15 26.56
N GLU A 467 9.83 -8.12 25.54
CA GLU A 467 10.04 -7.30 24.34
C GLU A 467 9.41 -5.92 24.48
N ALA A 468 9.91 -4.97 23.68
CA ALA A 468 9.42 -3.60 23.64
C ALA A 468 8.64 -3.34 22.34
N TYR A 469 7.57 -2.56 22.46
CA TYR A 469 6.66 -2.30 21.36
C TYR A 469 6.31 -0.82 21.23
N ALA A 470 5.86 -0.43 20.05
CA ALA A 470 5.13 0.82 19.83
C ALA A 470 3.89 0.50 18.98
N VAL A 471 2.82 1.25 19.17
CA VAL A 471 1.58 1.09 18.42
C VAL A 471 1.28 2.36 17.65
N ARG A 472 0.99 2.22 16.36
CA ARG A 472 0.48 3.30 15.51
C ARG A 472 -0.99 3.08 15.26
N ILE A 473 -1.79 4.11 15.48
CA ILE A 473 -3.23 4.12 15.24
C ILE A 473 -3.50 5.17 14.17
N GLY A 474 -3.83 4.70 12.97
CA GLY A 474 -4.24 5.53 11.85
C GLY A 474 -5.75 5.66 11.82
N ALA A 475 -6.27 6.87 12.03
CA ALA A 475 -7.64 7.18 11.64
C ALA A 475 -7.72 7.21 10.11
N MET A 476 -8.75 6.63 9.52
CA MET A 476 -8.94 6.59 8.07
C MET A 476 -10.33 7.07 7.69
N ARG A 477 -10.40 7.94 6.68
CA ARG A 477 -11.63 8.34 6.00
C ARG A 477 -11.65 7.65 4.64
N THR A 478 -12.64 6.82 4.39
CA THR A 478 -12.79 5.98 3.20
C THR A 478 -14.22 6.09 2.66
N PRO A 479 -14.59 7.22 2.04
CA PRO A 479 -15.96 7.52 1.66
C PRO A 479 -16.58 6.41 0.79
N GLY A 480 -17.77 5.95 1.20
CA GLY A 480 -18.53 4.94 0.45
C GLY A 480 -18.00 3.50 0.56
N VAL A 481 -16.98 3.24 1.38
CA VAL A 481 -16.42 1.89 1.57
C VAL A 481 -16.27 1.56 3.05
N ASP A 482 -16.96 0.51 3.49
CA ASP A 482 -16.78 -0.07 4.82
C ASP A 482 -15.68 -1.12 4.80
N LEU A 483 -14.50 -0.73 5.28
CA LEU A 483 -13.35 -1.63 5.33
C LEU A 483 -13.44 -2.67 6.46
N THR A 484 -14.37 -2.56 7.42
CA THR A 484 -14.59 -3.64 8.40
C THR A 484 -15.47 -4.77 7.88
N ARG A 485 -16.15 -4.53 6.75
CA ARG A 485 -16.85 -5.53 5.95
C ARG A 485 -16.03 -6.01 4.74
N SER A 486 -15.29 -5.09 4.12
CA SER A 486 -14.54 -5.28 2.87
C SER A 486 -13.07 -4.84 2.97
N PRO A 487 -12.26 -5.47 3.84
CA PRO A 487 -10.96 -4.96 4.26
C PRO A 487 -9.94 -4.78 3.13
N PHE A 488 -10.05 -5.56 2.06
CA PHE A 488 -9.08 -5.52 0.96
C PHE A 488 -9.44 -4.51 -0.14
N ARG A 489 -10.57 -3.80 -0.01
CA ARG A 489 -10.91 -2.63 -0.84
C ARG A 489 -10.01 -1.42 -0.55
N LEU A 490 -9.26 -1.43 0.55
CA LEU A 490 -8.28 -0.37 0.84
C LEU A 490 -7.28 -0.19 -0.31
N ASN A 491 -6.88 -1.29 -0.94
CA ASN A 491 -5.93 -1.29 -2.06
C ASN A 491 -6.54 -0.86 -3.40
N SER A 492 -7.80 -0.40 -3.42
CA SER A 492 -8.48 0.11 -4.61
C SER A 492 -9.16 1.46 -4.39
N LEU A 493 -8.95 2.12 -3.24
CA LEU A 493 -9.55 3.42 -2.97
C LEU A 493 -8.94 4.53 -3.85
N VAL A 494 -9.83 5.37 -4.41
CA VAL A 494 -9.44 6.58 -5.15
C VAL A 494 -9.36 7.77 -4.20
N ASP A 495 -10.38 7.95 -3.36
CA ASP A 495 -10.48 9.02 -2.37
C ASP A 495 -10.31 8.45 -0.96
N TYR A 496 -9.26 8.87 -0.27
CA TYR A 496 -9.10 8.57 1.15
C TYR A 496 -8.21 9.59 1.86
N ALA A 497 -8.35 9.67 3.19
CA ALA A 497 -7.44 10.40 4.05
C ALA A 497 -7.02 9.52 5.23
N VAL A 498 -5.76 9.66 5.67
CA VAL A 498 -5.22 8.96 6.84
C VAL A 498 -4.56 9.96 7.77
N ALA A 499 -4.74 9.80 9.07
CA ALA A 499 -4.02 10.57 10.07
C ALA A 499 -3.56 9.66 11.21
N GLU A 500 -2.25 9.58 11.41
CA GLU A 500 -1.63 8.62 12.33
C GLU A 500 -1.24 9.27 13.66
N ALA A 501 -1.55 8.60 14.77
CA ALA A 501 -0.97 8.85 16.09
C ALA A 501 -0.12 7.65 16.51
N LEU A 502 0.88 7.88 17.36
CA LEU A 502 1.70 6.81 17.95
C LEU A 502 1.64 6.82 19.47
N THR A 503 1.83 5.64 20.05
CA THR A 503 2.21 5.47 21.45
C THR A 503 3.70 5.74 21.64
N SER A 504 4.11 5.94 22.89
CA SER A 504 5.50 5.76 23.31
C SER A 504 5.85 4.27 23.41
N VAL A 505 7.08 3.98 23.85
CA VAL A 505 7.55 2.60 24.04
C VAL A 505 6.75 1.91 25.15
N LEU A 506 6.19 0.75 24.84
CA LEU A 506 5.44 -0.10 25.75
C LEU A 506 6.24 -1.39 25.99
N HIS A 507 6.59 -1.68 27.25
CA HIS A 507 7.34 -2.89 27.59
C HIS A 507 6.37 -4.00 27.99
N ALA A 508 6.43 -5.14 27.29
CA ALA A 508 5.60 -6.29 27.63
C ALA A 508 6.14 -7.00 28.88
N PRO A 509 5.26 -7.52 29.77
CA PRO A 509 5.65 -8.15 31.02
C PRO A 509 6.35 -9.50 30.82
#